data_AF-A0A8S1FAW9-F1
#
_entry.id   AF-A0A8S1FAW9-F1
#
_cell.length_a   1.000
_cell.length_b   1.000
_cell.length_c   1.000
_cell.angle_alpha   90.00
_cell.angle_beta   90.00
_cell.angle_gamma   90.00
#
_symmetry.space_group_name_H-M   'P 1'
#
loop_
_entity.id
_entity.type
_entity.pdbx_description
1 polymer ?
#
loop_
_entity_poly.entity_id
_entity_poly.type
_entity_poly.pdbx_seq_one_letter_code
_entity_poly.pdbx_strand_id
1 'polypeptide(L)'
;MLKFARFLSSTPSTSTELGEIERSALQKLLQKLRNFPASERDKREIRLQREWALAPIIEVSGKIATPEWMKSAKFVRKYPIIHIRWRNMPERDLDILIANDETFYSIDVKGILYAMICANFWKEKLVKIRNSNEVAIRVANGRYKANKEVARFELIRKYVGANAKKSGFRVKLEGFEVNEPMIKRPAGDVDLIWENKFFEKFRNSIDELKNGMI
;
A
#
# COMPACT_ATOMS: atom_id res chain seq x y z
N MET A 1 -31.62 -10.69 32.70
CA MET A 1 -30.30 -10.66 33.35
C MET A 1 -29.35 -11.51 32.50
N LEU A 2 -28.48 -10.87 31.71
CA LEU A 2 -27.43 -11.54 30.93
C LEU A 2 -26.30 -12.00 31.86
N LYS A 3 -25.81 -13.24 31.71
CA LYS A 3 -24.44 -13.61 32.07
C LYS A 3 -23.84 -14.58 31.05
N PHE A 4 -22.65 -14.19 30.60
CA PHE A 4 -21.73 -14.85 29.69
C PHE A 4 -21.26 -16.21 30.17
N ALA A 5 -21.07 -17.16 29.24
CA ALA A 5 -20.14 -18.27 29.41
C ALA A 5 -19.22 -18.36 28.18
N ARG A 6 -17.91 -18.32 28.49
CA ARG A 6 -16.74 -18.29 27.62
C ARG A 6 -16.72 -19.44 26.60
N PHE A 7 -16.52 -19.12 25.33
CA PHE A 7 -16.04 -20.09 24.34
C PHE A 7 -14.51 -20.17 24.45
N LEU A 8 -14.04 -21.27 25.03
CA LEU A 8 -12.65 -21.70 24.94
C LEU A 8 -12.43 -22.33 23.57
N SER A 9 -11.57 -21.72 22.76
CA SER A 9 -11.08 -22.30 21.53
C SER A 9 -10.10 -23.42 21.85
N SER A 10 -10.48 -24.64 21.52
CA SER A 10 -9.54 -25.73 21.28
C SER A 10 -9.87 -26.34 19.92
N THR A 11 -8.97 -26.17 18.97
CA THR A 11 -8.89 -27.04 17.79
C THR A 11 -7.99 -28.23 18.16
N PRO A 12 -8.26 -29.45 17.66
CA PRO A 12 -7.58 -29.83 16.41
C PRO A 12 -8.27 -30.90 15.52
N SER A 13 -7.59 -31.14 14.38
CA SER A 13 -7.55 -32.31 13.48
C SER A 13 -8.64 -32.53 12.41
N THR A 14 -8.29 -32.12 11.19
CA THR A 14 -8.23 -32.97 9.97
C THR A 14 -9.20 -34.15 9.86
N SER A 15 -10.44 -33.86 9.45
CA SER A 15 -11.23 -34.57 8.42
C SER A 15 -12.68 -34.07 8.53
N THR A 16 -12.93 -32.80 8.20
CA THR A 16 -14.28 -32.24 8.33
C THR A 16 -15.12 -32.69 7.14
N GLU A 17 -15.63 -33.91 7.19
CA GLU A 17 -16.92 -34.16 6.56
C GLU A 17 -17.91 -33.20 7.20
N LEU A 18 -18.39 -32.23 6.41
CA LEU A 18 -19.42 -31.28 6.81
C LEU A 18 -20.57 -32.05 7.49
N GLY A 19 -20.95 -31.64 8.70
CA GLY A 19 -22.06 -32.27 9.43
C GLY A 19 -23.38 -32.10 8.67
N GLU A 20 -24.39 -32.93 8.96
CA GLU A 20 -25.68 -32.89 8.25
C GLU A 20 -26.36 -31.52 8.27
N ILE A 21 -26.20 -30.79 9.38
CA ILE A 21 -26.71 -29.43 9.55
C ILE A 21 -25.99 -28.47 8.59
N GLU A 22 -24.67 -28.59 8.46
CA GLU A 22 -23.85 -27.76 7.58
C GLU A 22 -24.11 -28.11 6.11
N ARG A 23 -24.29 -29.39 5.77
CA ARG A 23 -24.69 -29.86 4.43
C ARG A 23 -26.07 -29.33 4.04
N SER A 24 -27.05 -29.39 4.95
CA SER A 24 -28.39 -28.85 4.72
C SER A 24 -28.38 -27.33 4.56
N ALA A 25 -27.58 -26.62 5.36
CA ALA A 25 -27.39 -25.18 5.24
C ALA A 25 -26.73 -24.80 3.91
N LEU A 26 -25.68 -25.52 3.49
CA LEU A 26 -25.02 -25.35 2.19
C LEU A 26 -25.97 -25.61 1.03
N GLN A 27 -26.77 -26.68 1.07
CA GLN A 27 -27.78 -26.95 0.04
C GLN A 27 -28.81 -25.82 -0.07
N LYS A 28 -29.33 -25.32 1.05
CA LYS A 28 -30.24 -24.17 1.05
C LYS A 28 -29.58 -22.91 0.48
N LEU A 29 -28.29 -22.70 0.78
CA LEU A 29 -27.53 -21.56 0.30
C LEU A 29 -27.26 -21.67 -1.22
N LEU A 30 -26.90 -22.85 -1.71
CA LEU A 30 -26.73 -23.14 -3.13
C LEU A 30 -28.05 -23.00 -3.91
N GLN A 31 -29.16 -23.44 -3.32
CA GLN A 31 -30.48 -23.30 -3.93
C GLN A 31 -30.91 -21.83 -4.00
N LYS A 32 -30.62 -21.03 -2.96
CA LYS A 32 -30.79 -19.57 -3.00
C LYS A 32 -29.93 -18.91 -4.07
N LEU A 33 -28.66 -19.30 -4.20
CA LEU A 33 -27.75 -18.78 -5.23
C LEU A 33 -28.19 -19.13 -6.66
N ARG A 34 -28.84 -20.28 -6.87
CA ARG A 34 -29.46 -20.65 -8.15
C ARG A 34 -30.68 -19.78 -8.48
N ASN A 35 -31.51 -19.49 -7.48
CA ASN A 35 -32.73 -18.71 -7.67
C ASN A 35 -32.45 -17.20 -7.77
N PHE A 36 -31.34 -16.74 -7.21
CA PHE A 36 -30.89 -15.35 -7.27
C PHE A 36 -29.47 -15.30 -7.83
N PRO A 37 -29.29 -15.51 -9.16
CA PRO A 37 -27.99 -15.35 -9.77
C PRO A 37 -27.50 -13.92 -9.55
N ALA A 38 -26.27 -13.78 -9.04
CA ALA A 38 -25.64 -12.48 -8.88
C ALA A 38 -25.72 -11.69 -10.19
N SER A 39 -26.10 -10.42 -10.12
CA SER A 39 -26.18 -9.59 -11.32
C SER A 39 -24.79 -9.45 -11.95
N GLU A 40 -24.71 -9.13 -13.24
CA GLU A 40 -23.41 -8.86 -13.88
C GLU A 40 -22.66 -7.70 -13.19
N ARG A 41 -23.38 -6.78 -12.53
CA ARG A 41 -22.81 -5.73 -11.70
C ARG A 41 -22.14 -6.32 -10.45
N ASP A 42 -22.84 -7.19 -9.72
CA ASP A 42 -22.32 -7.82 -8.49
C ASP A 42 -21.10 -8.69 -8.81
N LYS A 43 -21.13 -9.44 -9.92
CA LYS A 43 -19.98 -10.23 -10.37
C LYS A 43 -18.77 -9.36 -10.67
N ARG A 44 -18.96 -8.20 -11.33
CA ARG A 44 -17.88 -7.24 -11.60
C ARG A 44 -17.32 -6.65 -10.31
N GLU A 45 -18.20 -6.28 -9.38
CA GLU A 45 -17.79 -5.74 -8.08
C GLU A 45 -16.98 -6.75 -7.27
N ILE A 46 -17.43 -8.01 -7.20
CA ILE A 46 -16.70 -9.09 -6.55
C ILE A 46 -15.33 -9.30 -7.21
N ARG A 47 -15.25 -9.26 -8.55
CA ARG A 47 -13.96 -9.37 -9.27
C ARG A 47 -13.02 -8.21 -8.92
N LEU A 48 -13.52 -6.97 -8.93
CA LEU A 48 -12.73 -5.79 -8.56
C LEU A 48 -12.25 -5.85 -7.11
N GLN A 49 -13.12 -6.27 -6.18
CA GLN A 49 -12.75 -6.45 -4.78
C GLN A 49 -11.68 -7.53 -4.61
N ARG A 50 -11.78 -8.63 -5.35
CA ARG A 50 -10.76 -9.70 -5.38
C ARG A 50 -9.42 -9.20 -5.94
N GLU A 51 -9.42 -8.42 -7.02
CA GLU A 51 -8.20 -7.81 -7.57
C GLU A 51 -7.48 -6.95 -6.52
N TRP A 52 -8.21 -6.06 -5.84
CA TRP A 52 -7.65 -5.23 -4.78
C TRP A 52 -7.27 -6.00 -3.51
N ALA A 53 -7.92 -7.13 -3.23
CA ALA A 53 -7.53 -8.00 -2.11
C ALA A 53 -6.12 -8.57 -2.32
N LEU A 54 -5.81 -8.99 -3.56
CA LEU A 54 -4.53 -9.59 -3.94
C LEU A 54 -3.42 -8.56 -4.25
N ALA A 55 -3.77 -7.28 -4.41
CA ALA A 55 -2.81 -6.24 -4.72
C ALA A 55 -1.71 -6.13 -3.62
N PRO A 56 -0.42 -6.05 -4.00
CA PRO A 56 0.67 -5.77 -3.08
C PRO A 56 0.41 -4.55 -2.21
N ILE A 57 0.83 -4.64 -0.94
CA ILE A 57 0.75 -3.55 0.03
C ILE A 57 2.15 -2.98 0.24
N ILE A 58 2.25 -1.66 0.04
CA ILE A 58 3.45 -0.88 0.27
C ILE A 58 3.14 0.11 1.38
N GLU A 59 3.92 0.08 2.45
CA GLU A 59 3.86 1.05 3.54
C GLU A 59 4.95 2.09 3.34
N VAL A 60 4.54 3.35 3.38
CA VAL A 60 5.40 4.51 3.19
C VAL A 60 5.40 5.34 4.46
N SER A 61 6.59 5.70 4.94
CA SER A 61 6.70 6.66 6.04
C SER A 61 7.92 7.56 5.90
N GLY A 62 7.71 8.86 6.12
CA GLY A 62 8.78 9.82 6.32
C GLY A 62 9.19 9.91 7.78
N LYS A 63 10.49 9.79 8.08
CA LYS A 63 11.04 9.99 9.43
C LYS A 63 12.34 10.78 9.36
N ILE A 64 12.74 11.37 10.49
CA ILE A 64 14.12 11.83 10.66
C ILE A 64 14.95 10.60 11.06
N ALA A 65 16.08 10.37 10.38
CA ALA A 65 16.97 9.27 10.70
C ALA A 65 17.41 9.31 12.18
N THR A 66 17.29 8.18 12.87
CA THR A 66 17.65 8.09 14.29
C THR A 66 19.18 8.09 14.48
N PRO A 67 19.70 8.48 15.65
CA PRO A 67 21.15 8.44 15.93
C PRO A 67 21.79 7.06 15.76
N GLU A 68 21.09 6.00 16.14
CA GLU A 68 21.54 4.60 15.98
C GLU A 68 21.69 4.21 14.50
N TRP A 69 20.74 4.66 13.68
CA TRP A 69 20.75 4.43 12.24
C TRP A 69 21.84 5.26 11.55
N MET A 70 22.02 6.53 11.95
CA MET A 70 23.11 7.39 11.46
C MET A 70 24.50 6.85 11.78
N LYS A 71 24.68 6.26 12.98
CA LYS A 71 25.94 5.59 13.37
C LYS A 71 26.25 4.41 12.45
N SER A 72 25.23 3.59 12.16
CA SER A 72 25.35 2.42 11.27
C SER A 72 25.70 2.83 9.84
N ALA A 73 25.16 3.96 9.37
CA ALA A 73 25.40 4.48 8.02
C ALA A 73 26.54 5.51 7.91
N LYS A 74 27.30 5.74 9.00
CA LYS A 74 28.45 6.68 9.07
C LYS A 74 28.14 8.13 8.66
N PHE A 75 26.92 8.61 8.93
CA PHE A 75 26.56 10.00 8.63
C PHE A 75 26.80 10.94 9.81
N VAL A 76 27.20 12.18 9.48
CA VAL A 76 27.56 13.23 10.47
C VAL A 76 26.35 14.14 10.80
N ARG A 77 25.29 14.13 9.98
CA ARG A 77 24.11 15.01 10.13
C ARG A 77 22.83 14.20 10.12
N LYS A 78 21.77 14.73 10.77
CA LYS A 78 20.40 14.20 10.70
C LYS A 78 19.84 14.42 9.30
N TYR A 79 19.50 13.33 8.62
CA TYR A 79 18.85 13.36 7.32
C TYR A 79 17.41 12.86 7.42
N PRO A 80 16.46 13.48 6.71
CA PRO A 80 15.17 12.88 6.44
C PRO A 80 15.33 11.60 5.63
N ILE A 81 14.53 10.60 5.98
CA ILE A 81 14.49 9.30 5.32
C ILE A 81 13.05 8.95 4.95
N ILE A 82 12.86 8.47 3.73
CA ILE A 82 11.64 7.77 3.31
C ILE A 82 11.90 6.27 3.44
N HIS A 83 11.03 5.62 4.19
CA HIS A 83 10.96 4.17 4.24
C HIS A 83 9.87 3.68 3.29
N ILE A 84 10.24 2.83 2.33
CA ILE A 84 9.32 2.07 1.49
C ILE A 84 9.41 0.62 1.95
N ARG A 85 8.28 0.06 2.39
CA ARG A 85 8.21 -1.31 2.94
C ARG A 85 7.14 -2.12 2.25
N TRP A 86 7.51 -3.22 1.64
CA TRP A 86 6.60 -4.17 1.01
C TRP A 86 6.19 -5.23 2.02
N ARG A 87 4.88 -5.44 2.17
CA ARG A 87 4.34 -6.35 3.20
C ARG A 87 4.83 -7.80 3.02
N ASN A 88 4.83 -8.29 1.78
CA ASN A 88 5.13 -9.69 1.46
C ASN A 88 6.40 -9.87 0.61
N MET A 89 7.15 -8.80 0.34
CA MET A 89 8.30 -8.79 -0.59
C MET A 89 9.45 -7.96 -0.02
N PRO A 90 10.02 -8.36 1.15
CA PRO A 90 11.02 -7.56 1.85
C PRO A 90 12.29 -7.29 1.03
N GLU A 91 12.59 -8.12 0.03
CA GLU A 91 13.70 -7.91 -0.92
C GLU A 91 13.55 -6.64 -1.77
N ARG A 92 12.35 -6.04 -1.80
CA ARG A 92 12.04 -4.79 -2.48
C ARG A 92 12.01 -3.57 -1.55
N ASP A 93 12.26 -3.79 -0.25
CA ASP A 93 12.30 -2.71 0.73
C ASP A 93 13.42 -1.73 0.37
N LEU A 94 13.15 -0.43 0.57
CA LEU A 94 14.06 0.63 0.18
C LEU A 94 14.04 1.76 1.19
N ASP A 95 15.24 2.26 1.52
CA ASP A 95 15.46 3.45 2.32
C ASP A 95 16.08 4.54 1.44
N ILE A 96 15.42 5.70 1.41
CA ILE A 96 15.83 6.83 0.56
C ILE A 96 16.18 8.02 1.44
N LEU A 97 17.44 8.45 1.38
CA LEU A 97 17.91 9.66 2.04
C LEU A 97 17.63 10.89 1.18
N ILE A 98 17.00 11.90 1.81
CA ILE A 98 16.62 13.16 1.17
C ILE A 98 17.44 14.30 1.78
N ALA A 99 17.54 15.41 1.06
CA ALA A 99 18.10 16.66 1.56
C ALA A 99 17.42 17.15 2.87
N ASN A 100 18.19 17.86 3.69
CA ASN A 100 17.85 18.26 5.06
C ASN A 100 16.83 19.39 5.19
N ASP A 101 16.47 20.03 4.09
CA ASP A 101 15.60 21.20 4.01
C ASP A 101 14.12 20.85 3.75
N GLU A 102 13.80 19.56 3.65
CA GLU A 102 12.44 19.10 3.36
C GLU A 102 11.54 19.06 4.61
N THR A 103 10.28 19.46 4.45
CA THR A 103 9.26 19.37 5.52
C THR A 103 8.69 17.96 5.63
N PHE A 104 8.18 17.55 6.81
CA PHE A 104 7.51 16.25 6.98
C PHE A 104 6.41 16.02 5.94
N TYR A 105 5.63 17.05 5.62
CA TYR A 105 4.62 16.97 4.57
C TYR A 105 5.23 16.66 3.19
N SER A 106 6.28 17.38 2.80
CA SER A 106 6.95 17.16 1.51
C SER A 106 7.61 15.77 1.44
N ILE A 107 8.18 15.29 2.55
CA ILE A 107 8.74 13.94 2.67
C ILE A 107 7.65 12.87 2.43
N ASP A 108 6.47 13.02 3.02
CA ASP A 108 5.36 12.07 2.81
C ASP A 108 4.85 12.08 1.37
N VAL A 109 4.72 13.26 0.75
CA VAL A 109 4.30 13.38 -0.66
C VAL A 109 5.33 12.74 -1.59
N LYS A 110 6.63 12.99 -1.37
CA LYS A 110 7.71 12.33 -2.10
C LYS A 110 7.66 10.82 -1.88
N GLY A 111 7.43 10.36 -0.66
CA GLY A 111 7.34 8.94 -0.33
C GLY A 111 6.25 8.22 -1.11
N ILE A 112 5.05 8.81 -1.23
CA ILE A 112 3.96 8.25 -2.05
C ILE A 112 4.40 8.12 -3.51
N LEU A 113 5.01 9.18 -4.07
CA LEU A 113 5.48 9.19 -5.44
C LEU A 113 6.60 8.15 -5.68
N TYR A 114 7.54 8.02 -4.74
CA TYR A 114 8.65 7.06 -4.86
C TYR A 114 8.16 5.63 -4.75
N ALA A 115 7.20 5.34 -3.89
CA ALA A 115 6.56 4.02 -3.85
C ALA A 115 5.86 3.68 -5.18
N MET A 116 5.22 4.65 -5.84
CA MET A 116 4.66 4.44 -7.18
C MET A 116 5.74 4.16 -8.23
N ILE A 117 6.86 4.89 -8.19
CA ILE A 117 8.01 4.67 -9.08
C ILE A 117 8.60 3.27 -8.87
N CYS A 118 8.81 2.85 -7.62
CA CYS A 118 9.28 1.51 -7.29
C CYS A 118 8.30 0.44 -7.77
N ALA A 119 7.00 0.62 -7.54
CA ALA A 119 5.98 -0.32 -8.02
C ALA A 119 6.01 -0.47 -9.54
N ASN A 120 6.14 0.64 -10.26
CA ASN A 120 6.26 0.62 -11.72
C ASN A 120 7.55 -0.07 -12.19
N PHE A 121 8.67 0.16 -11.51
CA PHE A 121 9.94 -0.53 -11.79
C PHE A 121 9.83 -2.05 -11.66
N TRP A 122 9.11 -2.52 -10.65
CA TRP A 122 8.80 -3.93 -10.45
C TRP A 122 7.64 -4.44 -11.33
N LYS A 123 7.16 -3.61 -12.28
CA LYS A 123 6.08 -3.93 -13.24
C LYS A 123 4.76 -4.33 -12.57
N GLU A 124 4.51 -3.82 -11.36
CA GLU A 124 3.23 -4.03 -10.69
C GLU A 124 2.14 -3.25 -11.41
N LYS A 125 1.02 -3.90 -11.73
CA LYS A 125 -0.13 -3.26 -12.38
C LYS A 125 -1.12 -2.65 -11.40
N LEU A 126 -1.08 -3.11 -10.15
CA LEU A 126 -2.05 -2.77 -9.12
C LEU A 126 -1.37 -2.77 -7.75
N VAL A 127 -1.37 -1.64 -7.04
CA VAL A 127 -0.75 -1.56 -5.69
C VAL A 127 -1.61 -0.78 -4.70
N LYS A 128 -1.55 -1.18 -3.43
CA LYS A 128 -2.10 -0.44 -2.29
C LYS A 128 -0.95 0.24 -1.55
N ILE A 129 -0.96 1.57 -1.53
CA ILE A 129 0.04 2.36 -0.80
C ILE A 129 -0.60 2.91 0.47
N ARG A 130 0.04 2.65 1.62
CA ARG A 130 -0.39 3.09 2.94
C ARG A 130 0.55 4.14 3.48
N ASN A 131 0.00 5.23 4.01
CA ASN A 131 0.78 6.33 4.59
C ASN A 131 0.11 6.83 5.88
N SER A 132 0.89 7.34 6.83
CA SER A 132 0.39 7.85 8.12
C SER A 132 -0.17 9.27 8.04
N ASN A 133 0.21 10.01 7.02
CA ASN A 133 -0.21 11.38 6.80
C ASN A 133 -1.54 11.42 6.06
N GLU A 134 -2.62 11.53 6.82
CA GLU A 134 -3.97 11.57 6.26
C GLU A 134 -4.20 12.77 5.33
N VAL A 135 -3.54 13.91 5.60
CA VAL A 135 -3.68 15.10 4.75
C VAL A 135 -3.12 14.82 3.36
N ALA A 136 -1.91 14.25 3.27
CA ALA A 136 -1.31 13.86 2.00
C ALA A 136 -2.20 12.85 1.23
N ILE A 137 -2.79 11.88 1.94
CA ILE A 137 -3.71 10.90 1.36
C ILE A 137 -4.99 11.56 0.84
N ARG A 138 -5.61 12.47 1.60
CA ARG A 138 -6.84 13.18 1.19
C ARG A 138 -6.58 14.08 -0.02
N VAL A 139 -5.44 14.76 -0.07
CA VAL A 139 -5.03 15.58 -1.22
C VAL A 139 -4.78 14.72 -2.45
N ALA A 140 -4.06 13.59 -2.30
CA ALA A 140 -3.76 12.68 -3.39
C ALA A 140 -5.01 12.00 -3.96
N ASN A 141 -5.98 11.66 -3.11
CA ASN A 141 -7.30 11.14 -3.53
C ASN A 141 -8.24 12.24 -4.08
N GLY A 142 -7.78 13.48 -4.22
CA GLY A 142 -8.58 14.58 -4.76
C GLY A 142 -9.69 15.09 -3.84
N ARG A 143 -9.73 14.65 -2.57
CA ARG A 143 -10.69 15.17 -1.58
C ARG A 143 -10.39 16.61 -1.20
N TYR A 144 -9.11 16.99 -1.22
CA TYR A 144 -8.63 18.35 -0.96
C TYR A 144 -7.84 18.91 -2.13
N LYS A 145 -7.83 20.25 -2.26
CA LYS A 145 -6.96 20.96 -3.21
C LYS A 145 -5.57 21.09 -2.61
N ALA A 146 -4.54 20.87 -3.44
CA ALA A 146 -3.16 21.04 -3.05
C ALA A 146 -2.79 22.52 -3.17
N ASN A 147 -2.35 23.15 -2.07
CA ASN A 147 -1.79 24.52 -2.10
C ASN A 147 -0.27 24.52 -2.33
N LYS A 148 0.40 23.41 -1.98
CA LYS A 148 1.82 23.14 -2.21
C LYS A 148 1.96 21.78 -2.88
N GLU A 149 3.08 21.54 -3.57
CA GLU A 149 3.38 20.26 -4.23
C GLU A 149 2.39 19.87 -5.36
N VAL A 150 1.80 20.89 -6.02
CA VAL A 150 0.72 20.72 -7.01
C VAL A 150 1.11 19.73 -8.11
N ALA A 151 2.27 19.93 -8.74
CA ALA A 151 2.74 19.06 -9.83
C ALA A 151 2.92 17.58 -9.39
N ARG A 152 3.39 17.34 -8.15
CA ARG A 152 3.53 15.97 -7.61
C ARG A 152 2.17 15.33 -7.41
N PHE A 153 1.20 16.07 -6.85
CA PHE A 153 -0.16 15.56 -6.67
C PHE A 153 -0.92 15.35 -7.96
N GLU A 154 -0.72 16.19 -8.97
CA GLU A 154 -1.30 15.97 -10.30
C GLU A 154 -0.82 14.65 -10.90
N LEU A 155 0.48 14.35 -10.78
CA LEU A 155 1.03 13.08 -11.23
C LEU A 155 0.48 11.90 -10.42
N ILE A 156 0.41 12.00 -9.09
CA ILE A 156 -0.16 10.95 -8.22
C ILE A 156 -1.63 10.69 -8.61
N ARG A 157 -2.43 11.74 -8.77
CA ARG A 157 -3.86 11.65 -9.11
C ARG A 157 -4.12 10.95 -10.44
N LYS A 158 -3.20 11.01 -11.40
CA LYS A 158 -3.30 10.30 -12.69
C LYS A 158 -3.40 8.77 -12.54
N TYR A 159 -2.90 8.23 -11.42
CA TYR A 159 -2.83 6.78 -11.18
C TYR A 159 -3.70 6.32 -10.00
N VAL A 160 -4.31 7.24 -9.25
CA VAL A 160 -5.08 6.93 -8.04
C VAL A 160 -6.58 6.95 -8.29
N GLY A 161 -7.27 5.90 -7.84
CA GLY A 161 -8.74 5.85 -7.78
C GLY A 161 -9.43 5.91 -9.16
N ALA A 162 -10.56 6.62 -9.24
CA ALA A 162 -11.36 6.76 -10.47
C ALA A 162 -10.67 7.60 -11.56
N ASN A 163 -9.63 8.35 -11.20
CA ASN A 163 -8.84 9.16 -12.11
C ASN A 163 -7.69 8.37 -12.74
N ALA A 164 -7.44 7.14 -12.28
CA ALA A 164 -6.59 6.21 -12.99
C ALA A 164 -7.13 6.09 -14.42
N LYS A 165 -6.42 6.69 -15.37
CA LYS A 165 -6.73 6.51 -16.81
C LYS A 165 -6.71 5.00 -17.10
N LYS A 166 -7.05 4.58 -18.32
CA LYS A 166 -6.77 3.20 -18.78
C LYS A 166 -5.25 2.88 -18.84
N SER A 167 -4.42 3.56 -18.06
CA SER A 167 -3.04 3.18 -17.79
C SER A 167 -3.04 1.79 -17.18
N GLY A 168 -2.13 0.93 -17.66
CA GLY A 168 -1.96 -0.43 -17.14
C GLY A 168 -1.53 -0.50 -15.66
N PHE A 169 -1.27 0.66 -15.02
CA PHE A 169 -0.92 0.82 -13.62
C PHE A 169 -2.01 1.57 -12.84
N ARG A 170 -2.44 1.02 -11.71
CA ARG A 170 -3.46 1.58 -10.81
C ARG A 170 -3.00 1.53 -9.35
N VAL A 171 -3.28 2.61 -8.63
CA VAL A 171 -2.87 2.79 -7.22
C VAL A 171 -4.10 3.06 -6.36
N LYS A 172 -4.14 2.44 -5.19
CA LYS A 172 -5.09 2.79 -4.12
C LYS A 172 -4.32 3.34 -2.93
N LEU A 173 -4.70 4.53 -2.47
CA LEU A 173 -4.10 5.18 -1.30
C LEU A 173 -4.99 5.03 -0.07
N GLU A 174 -4.41 4.48 0.99
CA GLU A 174 -5.08 4.20 2.25
C GLU A 174 -4.31 4.81 3.43
N GLY A 175 -5.01 5.19 4.49
CA GLY A 175 -4.39 5.48 5.78
C GLY A 175 -4.05 4.18 6.51
N PHE A 176 -3.21 4.26 7.54
CA PHE A 176 -3.08 3.15 8.48
C PHE A 176 -4.37 3.01 9.29
N GLU A 177 -4.87 1.78 9.40
CA GLU A 177 -5.92 1.48 10.37
C GLU A 177 -5.32 1.55 11.78
N VAL A 178 -6.10 2.04 12.75
CA VAL A 178 -5.64 2.37 14.12
C VAL A 178 -4.97 1.19 14.84
N ASN A 179 -5.23 -0.05 14.41
CA ASN A 179 -4.71 -1.27 15.03
C ASN A 179 -3.68 -2.04 14.17
N GLU A 180 -3.28 -1.53 13.01
CA GLU A 180 -2.28 -2.20 12.19
C GLU A 180 -0.87 -1.66 12.53
N PRO A 181 0.02 -2.49 13.12
CA PRO A 181 1.39 -2.05 13.37
C PRO A 181 2.14 -1.86 12.04
N MET A 182 2.87 -0.74 11.93
CA MET A 182 3.75 -0.49 10.78
C MET A 182 4.79 -1.60 10.64
N ILE A 183 5.14 -1.94 9.40
CA ILE A 183 6.22 -2.87 9.08
C ILE A 183 7.54 -2.29 9.62
N LYS A 184 8.12 -2.99 10.59
CA LYS A 184 9.47 -2.71 11.10
C LYS A 184 10.46 -3.68 10.46
N ARG A 185 11.59 -3.15 10.01
CA ARG A 185 12.74 -3.91 9.53
C ARG A 185 13.98 -3.49 10.31
N PRO A 186 14.90 -4.41 10.63
CA PRO A 186 16.19 -4.05 11.21
C PRO A 186 16.97 -3.10 10.28
N ALA A 187 17.77 -2.23 10.86
CA ALA A 187 18.70 -1.42 10.09
C ALA A 187 19.82 -2.31 9.53
N GLY A 188 20.03 -2.31 8.22
CA GLY A 188 21.06 -3.13 7.54
C GLY A 188 20.52 -4.17 6.55
N ASP A 189 19.25 -4.55 6.68
CA ASP A 189 18.59 -5.53 5.79
C ASP A 189 17.91 -4.89 4.56
N VAL A 190 18.00 -3.56 4.43
CA VAL A 190 17.26 -2.76 3.46
C VAL A 190 18.24 -1.97 2.59
N ASP A 191 18.01 -1.97 1.28
CA ASP A 191 18.82 -1.18 0.33
C ASP A 191 18.71 0.31 0.68
N LEU A 192 19.86 0.95 0.89
CA LEU A 192 19.94 2.35 1.26
C LEU A 192 20.55 3.15 0.10
N ILE A 193 19.78 4.10 -0.41
CA ILE A 193 20.23 4.96 -1.49
C ILE A 193 19.96 6.44 -1.23
N TRP A 194 20.81 7.28 -1.79
CA TRP A 194 20.57 8.71 -1.87
C TRP A 194 19.52 9.03 -2.93
N GLU A 195 18.76 10.11 -2.73
CA GLU A 195 17.69 10.54 -3.66
C GLU A 195 18.18 10.72 -5.11
N ASN A 196 19.40 11.23 -5.33
CA ASN A 196 20.00 11.31 -6.67
C ASN A 196 20.21 9.92 -7.30
N LYS A 197 20.74 8.97 -6.52
CA LYS A 197 20.93 7.57 -6.94
C LYS A 197 19.61 6.85 -7.15
N PHE A 198 18.57 7.20 -6.39
CA PHE A 198 17.21 6.76 -6.66
C PHE A 198 16.76 7.20 -8.06
N PHE A 199 16.89 8.48 -8.39
CA PHE A 199 16.48 8.97 -9.71
C PHE A 199 17.28 8.36 -10.86
N GLU A 200 18.57 8.08 -10.67
CA GLU A 200 19.38 7.34 -11.64
C GLU A 200 18.87 5.89 -11.82
N LYS A 201 18.68 5.16 -10.71
CA LYS A 201 18.25 3.75 -10.70
C LYS A 201 16.87 3.55 -11.33
N PHE A 202 15.95 4.48 -11.09
CA PHE A 202 14.54 4.36 -11.49
C PHE A 202 14.13 5.24 -12.68
N ARG A 203 15.10 5.77 -13.44
CA ARG A 203 14.87 6.73 -14.53
C ARG A 203 13.79 6.29 -15.52
N ASN A 204 13.87 5.06 -16.01
CA ASN A 204 12.91 4.54 -16.99
C ASN A 204 11.48 4.54 -16.44
N SER A 205 11.30 4.09 -15.19
CA SER A 205 9.99 4.06 -14.54
C SER A 205 9.43 5.46 -14.28
N ILE A 206 10.29 6.44 -14.04
CA ILE A 206 9.90 7.86 -13.92
C ILE A 206 9.37 8.38 -15.27
N ASP A 207 10.08 8.08 -16.35
CA ASP A 207 9.72 8.54 -17.69
C ASP A 207 8.40 7.89 -18.16
N GLU A 208 8.20 6.60 -17.90
CA GLU A 208 6.93 5.90 -18.13
C GLU A 208 5.76 6.55 -17.36
N LEU A 209 5.94 6.84 -16.07
CA LEU A 209 4.89 7.47 -15.26
C LEU A 209 4.57 8.91 -15.73
N LYS A 210 5.57 9.67 -16.18
CA LYS A 210 5.33 11.01 -16.74
C LYS A 210 4.55 10.92 -18.05
N ASN A 211 5.01 10.10 -18.98
CA ASN A 211 4.44 10.00 -20.33
C ASN A 211 3.11 9.25 -20.36
N GLY A 212 2.80 8.43 -19.35
CA GLY A 212 1.53 7.71 -19.26
C GLY A 212 1.36 6.58 -20.28
N MET A 213 2.48 6.06 -20.81
CA MET A 213 2.48 4.97 -21.78
C MET A 213 2.75 3.63 -21.10
N ILE A 214 1.82 2.70 -21.27
CA ILE A 214 2.09 1.28 -21.58
C ILE A 214 1.30 0.99 -22.84
#